data_AF-A0A7S1DHL5-F1
#
_entry.id   AF-A0A7S1DHL5-F1
#
_cell.length_a   1.000
_cell.length_b   1.000
_cell.length_c   1.000
_cell.angle_alpha   90.00
_cell.angle_beta   90.00
_cell.angle_gamma   90.00
#
_symmetry.space_group_name_H-M   'P 1'
#
loop_
_entity.id
_entity.type
_entity.pdbx_description
1 polymer ?
#
loop_
_entity_poly.entity_id
_entity_poly.type
_entity_poly.pdbx_seq_one_letter_code
_entity_poly.pdbx_strand_id
1 'polypeptide(L)'
;APDLTFFGSCMSLLAAASLHGKASGREAKKVLEQCRATGLAPTTEMYRLWVKVLSNEVLRGKGSARDGKRVLEYMRSVGAYVTPAVYCAMIDLVSRAALHGRGSTADADAILADMGENDAQLTDQVLCCYLQVARAEGGKPAAVSAWNVFASSPPEVRSQRAFTLLITVLARSGQRKTAWALIDVLRSTGVQPNTFVYNAALSAAPDTQSLLELHAKMESEGVP
;
A
#
# COMPACT_ATOMS: atom_id res chain seq x y z
N ALA A 1 -9.74 -25.32 -26.05
CA ALA A 1 -9.90 -23.85 -26.02
C ALA A 1 -9.14 -23.31 -24.81
N PRO A 2 -8.53 -22.12 -24.85
CA PRO A 2 -7.90 -21.53 -23.67
C PRO A 2 -8.93 -21.32 -22.55
N ASP A 3 -8.52 -21.58 -21.31
CA ASP A 3 -9.34 -21.46 -20.10
C ASP A 3 -8.82 -20.33 -19.18
N LEU A 4 -9.47 -20.12 -18.04
CA LEU A 4 -9.06 -19.10 -17.06
C LEU A 4 -7.65 -19.35 -16.52
N THR A 5 -7.24 -20.62 -16.38
CA THR A 5 -5.92 -21.01 -15.91
C THR A 5 -4.85 -20.53 -16.89
N PHE A 6 -5.05 -20.78 -18.19
CA PHE A 6 -4.17 -20.32 -19.26
C PHE A 6 -3.98 -18.80 -19.21
N PHE A 7 -5.07 -18.02 -19.18
CA PHE A 7 -4.99 -16.56 -19.12
C PHE A 7 -4.32 -16.08 -17.81
N GLY A 8 -4.57 -16.76 -16.70
CA GLY A 8 -3.91 -16.48 -15.41
C GLY A 8 -2.40 -16.71 -15.45
N SER A 9 -1.95 -17.78 -16.10
CA SER A 9 -0.54 -18.06 -16.34
C SER A 9 0.10 -17.00 -17.26
N CYS A 10 -0.59 -16.56 -18.32
CA CYS A 10 -0.12 -15.46 -19.16
C CYS A 10 0.06 -14.17 -18.34
N MET A 11 -0.92 -13.80 -17.52
CA MET A 11 -0.83 -12.62 -16.65
C MET A 11 0.32 -12.72 -15.65
N SER A 12 0.54 -13.90 -15.07
CA SER A 12 1.65 -14.15 -14.14
C SER A 12 3.00 -14.02 -14.83
N LEU A 13 3.14 -14.54 -16.06
CA LEU A 13 4.35 -14.39 -16.87
C LEU A 13 4.61 -12.92 -17.23
N LEU A 14 3.58 -12.17 -17.61
CA LEU A 14 3.70 -10.73 -17.89
C LEU A 14 4.12 -9.96 -16.63
N ALA A 15 3.55 -10.28 -15.46
CA ALA A 15 3.95 -9.68 -14.19
C ALA A 15 5.45 -9.92 -13.89
N ALA A 16 5.95 -11.14 -14.09
CA ALA A 16 7.37 -11.44 -13.93
C ALA A 16 8.26 -10.72 -14.97
N ALA A 17 7.88 -10.76 -16.25
CA ALA A 17 8.62 -10.12 -17.33
C ALA A 17 8.68 -8.59 -17.22
N SER A 18 7.63 -7.97 -16.68
CA SER A 18 7.54 -6.50 -16.51
C SER A 18 8.57 -5.94 -15.54
N LEU A 19 9.03 -6.74 -14.54
CA LEU A 19 10.11 -6.35 -13.63
C LEU A 19 11.40 -6.01 -14.40
N HIS A 20 11.65 -6.73 -15.49
CA HIS A 20 12.80 -6.52 -16.38
C HIS A 20 12.47 -5.61 -17.58
N GLY A 21 11.27 -5.01 -17.62
CA GLY A 21 10.83 -4.15 -18.71
C GLY A 21 10.52 -4.88 -20.01
N LYS A 22 10.28 -6.20 -19.95
CA LYS A 22 9.97 -7.05 -21.11
C LYS A 22 8.47 -7.24 -21.34
N ALA A 23 7.63 -6.65 -20.50
CA ALA A 23 6.18 -6.67 -20.62
C ALA A 23 5.60 -5.34 -20.14
N SER A 24 4.42 -5.00 -20.66
CA SER A 24 3.74 -3.74 -20.43
C SER A 24 2.30 -3.91 -19.99
N GLY A 25 1.74 -2.89 -19.34
CA GLY A 25 0.32 -2.90 -18.97
C GLY A 25 -0.61 -2.98 -20.19
N ARG A 26 -0.13 -2.61 -21.38
CA ARG A 26 -0.90 -2.77 -22.63
C ARG A 26 -1.05 -4.24 -23.02
N GLU A 27 0.00 -5.04 -22.86
CA GLU A 27 -0.06 -6.49 -23.12
C GLU A 27 -0.95 -7.19 -22.10
N ALA A 28 -0.84 -6.81 -20.83
CA ALA A 28 -1.72 -7.31 -19.77
C ALA A 28 -3.20 -7.03 -20.07
N LYS A 29 -3.53 -5.81 -20.53
CA LYS A 29 -4.90 -5.48 -20.97
C LYS A 29 -5.36 -6.34 -22.15
N LYS A 30 -4.51 -6.56 -23.15
CA LYS A 30 -4.84 -7.40 -24.32
C LYS A 30 -5.19 -8.84 -23.90
N VAL A 31 -4.48 -9.41 -22.93
CA VAL A 31 -4.78 -10.75 -22.40
C VAL A 31 -6.17 -10.78 -21.75
N LEU A 32 -6.55 -9.73 -21.00
CA LEU A 32 -7.91 -9.62 -20.43
C LEU A 32 -8.98 -9.50 -21.52
N GLU A 33 -8.73 -8.70 -22.56
CA GLU A 33 -9.63 -8.56 -23.71
C GLU A 33 -9.80 -9.87 -24.48
N GLN A 34 -8.72 -10.65 -24.66
CA GLN A 34 -8.76 -11.98 -25.27
C GLN A 34 -9.55 -13.00 -24.42
N CYS A 35 -9.35 -13.01 -23.10
CA CYS A 35 -10.14 -13.83 -22.18
C CYS A 35 -11.65 -13.55 -22.33
N ARG A 36 -12.03 -12.28 -22.48
CA ARG A 36 -13.43 -11.90 -22.70
C ARG A 36 -13.95 -12.30 -24.07
N ALA A 37 -13.11 -12.21 -25.11
CA ALA A 37 -13.48 -12.63 -26.46
C ALA A 37 -13.79 -14.13 -26.55
N THR A 38 -13.28 -14.95 -25.62
CA THR A 38 -13.63 -16.38 -25.50
C THR A 38 -14.88 -16.63 -24.65
N GLY A 39 -15.59 -15.59 -24.23
CA GLY A 39 -16.79 -15.68 -23.38
C GLY A 39 -16.48 -15.88 -21.88
N LEU A 40 -15.21 -15.78 -21.46
CA LEU A 40 -14.81 -15.97 -20.07
C LEU A 40 -14.69 -14.61 -19.35
N ALA A 41 -15.14 -14.56 -18.09
CA ALA A 41 -14.96 -13.39 -17.24
C ALA A 41 -13.55 -13.41 -16.60
N PRO A 42 -12.69 -12.40 -16.82
CA PRO A 42 -11.39 -12.34 -16.18
C PRO A 42 -11.52 -12.29 -14.65
N THR A 43 -10.61 -12.95 -13.95
CA THR A 43 -10.67 -13.02 -12.49
C THR A 43 -10.08 -11.76 -11.84
N THR A 44 -10.46 -11.48 -10.59
CA THR A 44 -9.87 -10.43 -9.76
C THR A 44 -8.34 -10.50 -9.73
N GLU A 45 -7.78 -11.70 -9.68
CA GLU A 45 -6.33 -11.89 -9.68
C GLU A 45 -5.68 -11.40 -10.98
N MET A 46 -6.31 -11.62 -12.13
CA MET A 46 -5.80 -11.10 -13.40
C MET A 46 -5.76 -9.56 -13.39
N TYR A 47 -6.80 -8.89 -12.88
CA TYR A 47 -6.79 -7.43 -12.73
C TYR A 47 -5.70 -6.95 -11.76
N ARG A 48 -5.52 -7.66 -10.63
CA ARG A 48 -4.43 -7.37 -9.67
C ARG A 48 -3.06 -7.50 -10.32
N LEU A 49 -2.85 -8.53 -11.16
CA LEU A 49 -1.62 -8.72 -11.93
C LEU A 49 -1.42 -7.64 -12.99
N TRP A 50 -2.49 -7.12 -13.59
CA TRP A 50 -2.39 -5.96 -14.48
C TRP A 50 -1.87 -4.73 -13.74
N VAL A 51 -2.42 -4.43 -12.56
CA VAL A 51 -1.90 -3.35 -11.70
C VAL A 51 -0.44 -3.61 -11.30
N LYS A 52 -0.07 -4.88 -11.02
CA LYS A 52 1.32 -5.26 -10.72
C LYS A 52 2.28 -4.98 -11.89
N VAL A 53 1.86 -5.26 -13.13
CA VAL A 53 2.64 -4.93 -14.33
C VAL A 53 2.86 -3.42 -14.43
N LEU A 54 1.80 -2.62 -14.30
CA LEU A 54 1.87 -1.15 -14.32
C LEU A 54 2.76 -0.60 -13.20
N SER A 55 2.66 -1.19 -12.01
CA SER A 55 3.47 -0.89 -10.83
C SER A 55 4.97 -1.13 -11.07
N ASN A 56 5.32 -2.20 -11.79
CA ASN A 56 6.70 -2.46 -12.22
C ASN A 56 7.16 -1.48 -13.32
N GLU A 57 6.28 -1.07 -14.23
CA GLU A 57 6.61 -0.01 -15.21
C GLU A 57 6.93 1.31 -14.50
N VAL A 58 6.11 1.72 -13.51
CA VAL A 58 6.27 2.95 -12.75
C VAL A 58 7.63 3.01 -12.06
N LEU A 59 8.04 1.91 -11.41
CA LEU A 59 9.36 1.78 -10.80
C LEU A 59 10.51 1.97 -11.79
N ARG A 60 10.31 1.61 -13.05
CA ARG A 60 11.32 1.75 -14.11
C ARG A 60 11.25 3.12 -14.80
N GLY A 61 10.54 4.08 -14.23
CA GLY A 61 10.38 5.40 -14.82
C GLY A 61 9.27 5.50 -15.87
N LYS A 62 8.55 4.41 -16.19
CA LYS A 62 7.52 4.39 -17.24
C LYS A 62 6.12 4.40 -16.64
N GLY A 63 5.22 5.27 -17.10
CA GLY A 63 3.86 5.34 -16.56
C GLY A 63 3.72 6.25 -15.32
N SER A 64 2.54 6.21 -14.70
CA SER A 64 2.17 7.11 -13.61
C SER A 64 1.16 6.50 -12.64
N ALA A 65 0.95 7.13 -11.48
CA ALA A 65 -0.13 6.81 -10.55
C ALA A 65 -1.52 6.70 -11.23
N ARG A 66 -1.74 7.48 -12.30
CA ARG A 66 -3.00 7.50 -13.07
C ARG A 66 -3.27 6.19 -13.82
N ASP A 67 -2.26 5.36 -14.05
CA ASP A 67 -2.46 4.07 -14.73
C ASP A 67 -3.31 3.10 -13.87
N GLY A 68 -3.29 3.24 -12.54
CA GLY A 68 -4.20 2.50 -11.66
C GLY A 68 -5.68 2.83 -11.94
N LYS A 69 -6.00 4.12 -12.14
CA LYS A 69 -7.38 4.58 -12.43
C LYS A 69 -7.93 3.97 -13.73
N ARG A 70 -7.08 3.77 -14.74
CA ARG A 70 -7.47 3.11 -15.99
C ARG A 70 -7.90 1.66 -15.79
N VAL A 71 -7.34 0.97 -14.79
CA VAL A 71 -7.76 -0.40 -14.44
C VAL A 71 -9.15 -0.37 -13.82
N LEU A 72 -9.44 0.58 -12.93
CA LEU A 72 -10.79 0.78 -12.35
C LEU A 72 -11.83 1.06 -13.43
N GLU A 73 -11.56 2.04 -14.30
CA GLU A 73 -12.45 2.42 -15.39
C GLU A 73 -12.74 1.23 -16.31
N TYR A 74 -11.72 0.44 -16.63
CA TYR A 74 -11.90 -0.77 -17.41
C TYR A 74 -12.74 -1.80 -16.66
N MET A 75 -12.43 -2.14 -15.40
CA MET A 75 -13.22 -3.08 -14.60
C MET A 75 -14.71 -2.68 -14.56
N ARG A 76 -14.99 -1.39 -14.39
CA ARG A 76 -16.37 -0.85 -14.43
C ARG A 76 -17.03 -1.02 -15.79
N SER A 77 -16.33 -0.67 -16.87
CA SER A 77 -16.85 -0.80 -18.25
C SER A 77 -17.24 -2.24 -18.62
N VAL A 78 -16.66 -3.21 -17.92
CA VAL A 78 -16.88 -4.64 -18.16
C VAL A 78 -17.79 -5.29 -17.11
N GLY A 79 -18.33 -4.50 -16.18
CA GLY A 79 -19.18 -4.97 -15.09
C GLY A 79 -18.47 -5.82 -14.04
N ALA A 80 -17.14 -5.71 -13.92
CA ALA A 80 -16.37 -6.44 -12.92
C ALA A 80 -16.37 -5.69 -11.58
N TYR A 81 -16.65 -6.42 -10.50
CA TYR A 81 -16.58 -5.88 -9.14
C TYR A 81 -15.14 -5.62 -8.72
N VAL A 82 -14.90 -4.44 -8.13
CA VAL A 82 -13.58 -4.03 -7.65
C VAL A 82 -13.43 -4.44 -6.19
N THR A 83 -12.48 -5.32 -5.91
CA THR A 83 -12.25 -5.83 -4.55
C THR A 83 -11.21 -4.99 -3.80
N PRO A 84 -11.17 -5.06 -2.45
CA PRO A 84 -10.11 -4.44 -1.65
C PRO A 84 -8.68 -4.81 -2.09
N ALA A 85 -8.48 -6.01 -2.66
CA ALA A 85 -7.18 -6.45 -3.18
C ALA A 85 -6.73 -5.63 -4.40
N VAL A 86 -7.65 -5.20 -5.26
CA VAL A 86 -7.34 -4.33 -6.41
C VAL A 86 -7.05 -2.91 -5.92
N TYR A 87 -7.85 -2.38 -4.98
CA TYR A 87 -7.61 -1.09 -4.32
C TYR A 87 -6.22 -1.03 -3.67
N CYS A 88 -5.87 -2.05 -2.89
CA CYS A 88 -4.55 -2.19 -2.30
C CYS A 88 -3.44 -2.17 -3.36
N ALA A 89 -3.58 -2.92 -4.46
CA ALA A 89 -2.58 -2.95 -5.53
C ALA A 89 -2.40 -1.58 -6.20
N MET A 90 -3.46 -0.80 -6.34
CA MET A 90 -3.38 0.56 -6.91
C MET A 90 -2.70 1.54 -5.96
N ILE A 91 -2.97 1.46 -4.65
CA ILE A 91 -2.27 2.29 -3.67
C ILE A 91 -0.78 1.89 -3.59
N ASP A 92 -0.44 0.60 -3.72
CA ASP A 92 0.95 0.15 -3.87
C ASP A 92 1.62 0.69 -5.15
N LEU A 93 0.87 0.82 -6.25
CA LEU A 93 1.37 1.50 -7.45
C LEU A 93 1.66 2.98 -7.17
N VAL A 94 0.77 3.69 -6.46
CA VAL A 94 0.99 5.08 -6.04
C VAL A 94 2.22 5.20 -5.15
N SER A 95 2.44 4.27 -4.21
CA SER A 95 3.60 4.33 -3.30
C SER A 95 4.92 4.24 -4.07
N ARG A 96 4.99 3.39 -5.09
CA ARG A 96 6.14 3.28 -6.00
C ARG A 96 6.31 4.52 -6.88
N ALA A 97 5.22 5.14 -7.31
CA ALA A 97 5.27 6.40 -8.04
C ALA A 97 5.82 7.53 -7.15
N ALA A 98 5.41 7.57 -5.88
CA ALA A 98 5.82 8.56 -4.88
C ALA A 98 7.33 8.51 -4.59
N LEU A 99 7.97 7.34 -4.65
CA LEU A 99 9.44 7.21 -4.52
C LEU A 99 10.23 8.04 -5.54
N HIS A 100 9.58 8.41 -6.66
CA HIS A 100 10.17 9.22 -7.72
C HIS A 100 9.47 10.59 -7.86
N GLY A 101 8.73 11.04 -6.85
CA GLY A 101 7.99 12.31 -6.87
C GLY A 101 6.82 12.35 -7.85
N ARG A 102 6.28 11.19 -8.26
CA ARG A 102 5.19 11.06 -9.26
C ARG A 102 3.92 10.43 -8.69
N GLY A 103 3.79 10.42 -7.37
CA GLY A 103 2.63 9.97 -6.63
C GLY A 103 2.58 10.69 -5.29
N SER A 104 1.38 10.84 -4.76
CA SER A 104 1.11 11.57 -3.52
C SER A 104 0.02 10.91 -2.70
N THR A 105 -0.08 11.29 -1.44
CA THR A 105 -1.20 10.95 -0.55
C THR A 105 -2.54 11.40 -1.14
N ALA A 106 -2.59 12.51 -1.88
CA ALA A 106 -3.79 12.94 -2.59
C ALA A 106 -4.25 11.94 -3.68
N ASP A 107 -3.31 11.29 -4.39
CA ASP A 107 -3.67 10.22 -5.33
C ASP A 107 -4.23 9.00 -4.60
N ALA A 108 -3.69 8.67 -3.43
CA ALA A 108 -4.17 7.58 -2.59
C ALA A 108 -5.53 7.91 -1.93
N ASP A 109 -5.76 9.16 -1.54
CA ASP A 109 -7.04 9.64 -0.98
C ASP A 109 -8.15 9.49 -2.00
N ALA A 110 -7.89 9.81 -3.27
CA ALA A 110 -8.86 9.60 -4.35
C ALA A 110 -9.23 8.11 -4.52
N ILE A 111 -8.28 7.21 -4.29
CA ILE A 111 -8.53 5.75 -4.36
C ILE A 111 -9.33 5.28 -3.14
N LEU A 112 -9.06 5.80 -1.94
CA LEU A 112 -9.84 5.48 -0.74
C LEU A 112 -11.27 6.03 -0.78
N ALA A 113 -11.47 7.23 -1.35
CA ALA A 113 -12.80 7.79 -1.57
C ALA A 113 -13.62 6.90 -2.51
N ASP A 114 -13.03 6.52 -3.65
CA ASP A 114 -13.65 5.60 -4.60
C ASP A 114 -13.95 4.22 -3.98
N MET A 115 -13.07 3.72 -3.12
CA MET A 115 -13.29 2.49 -2.36
C MET A 115 -14.49 2.59 -1.40
N GLY A 116 -14.67 3.73 -0.73
CA GLY A 116 -15.82 3.99 0.13
C GLY A 116 -17.13 4.09 -0.64
N GLU A 117 -17.14 4.74 -1.81
CA GLU A 117 -18.32 4.82 -2.70
C GLU A 117 -18.76 3.45 -3.24
N ASN A 118 -17.87 2.46 -3.27
CA ASN A 118 -18.15 1.10 -3.71
C ASN A 118 -18.35 0.11 -2.53
N ASP A 119 -18.55 0.63 -1.31
CA ASP A 119 -18.76 -0.14 -0.08
C ASP A 119 -17.66 -1.21 0.16
N ALA A 120 -16.44 -0.97 -0.34
CA ALA A 120 -15.34 -1.90 -0.19
C ALA A 120 -14.65 -1.69 1.17
N GLN A 121 -14.45 -2.80 1.89
CA GLN A 121 -13.92 -2.75 3.26
C GLN A 121 -12.46 -2.31 3.32
N LEU A 122 -12.17 -1.28 4.13
CA LEU A 122 -10.81 -0.93 4.49
C LEU A 122 -10.16 -2.12 5.23
N THR A 123 -8.99 -2.55 4.75
CA THR A 123 -8.21 -3.63 5.36
C THR A 123 -6.90 -3.09 5.92
N ASP A 124 -6.26 -3.87 6.80
CA ASP A 124 -4.93 -3.55 7.33
C ASP A 124 -3.88 -3.39 6.21
N GLN A 125 -4.00 -4.19 5.14
CA GLN A 125 -3.12 -4.13 3.98
C GLN A 125 -3.31 -2.84 3.19
N VAL A 126 -4.56 -2.41 2.98
CA VAL A 126 -4.87 -1.12 2.34
C VAL A 126 -4.31 0.04 3.15
N LEU A 127 -4.52 0.04 4.48
CA LEU A 127 -3.96 1.05 5.37
C LEU A 127 -2.42 1.07 5.31
N CYS A 128 -1.76 -0.10 5.33
CA CYS A 128 -0.32 -0.19 5.22
C CYS A 128 0.21 0.33 3.87
N CYS A 129 -0.50 0.09 2.76
CA CYS A 129 -0.14 0.66 1.46
C CYS A 129 -0.26 2.18 1.46
N TYR A 130 -1.31 2.73 2.07
CA TYR A 130 -1.48 4.18 2.20
C TYR A 130 -0.33 4.82 2.99
N LEU A 131 0.02 4.25 4.15
CA LEU A 131 1.13 4.76 4.96
C LEU A 131 2.49 4.64 4.25
N GLN A 132 2.65 3.68 3.33
CA GLN A 132 3.83 3.62 2.46
C GLN A 132 3.85 4.75 1.42
N VAL A 133 2.70 5.15 0.88
CA VAL A 133 2.61 6.36 0.03
C VAL A 133 3.10 7.57 0.80
N ALA A 134 2.56 7.80 2.00
CA ALA A 134 2.96 8.94 2.84
C ALA A 134 4.45 8.92 3.21
N ARG A 135 5.01 7.73 3.46
CA ARG A 135 6.45 7.55 3.71
C ARG A 135 7.30 7.89 2.49
N ALA A 136 6.85 7.50 1.30
CA ALA A 136 7.56 7.72 0.05
C ALA A 136 7.48 9.19 -0.41
N GLU A 137 6.32 9.83 -0.29
CA GLU A 137 6.11 11.26 -0.56
C GLU A 137 6.90 12.12 0.45
N GLY A 138 6.81 11.78 1.74
CA GLY A 138 7.48 12.49 2.82
C GLY A 138 6.92 13.90 3.07
N GLY A 139 7.54 14.59 4.02
CA GLY A 139 7.15 15.95 4.41
C GLY A 139 5.95 16.01 5.37
N LYS A 140 5.67 17.22 5.85
CA LYS A 140 4.61 17.46 6.85
C LYS A 140 3.21 17.18 6.31
N PRO A 141 2.82 17.60 5.09
CA PRO A 141 1.48 17.34 4.56
C PRO A 141 1.16 15.84 4.49
N ALA A 142 2.05 15.04 3.91
CA ALA A 142 1.87 13.58 3.82
C ALA A 142 1.75 12.91 5.21
N ALA A 143 2.49 13.42 6.21
CA ALA A 143 2.40 12.93 7.57
C ALA A 143 1.07 13.28 8.26
N VAL A 144 0.48 14.44 7.94
CA VAL A 144 -0.87 14.80 8.39
C VAL A 144 -1.91 13.88 7.76
N SER A 145 -1.83 13.63 6.45
CA SER A 145 -2.75 12.69 5.78
C SER A 145 -2.62 11.26 6.32
N ALA A 146 -1.38 10.78 6.55
CA ALA A 146 -1.12 9.50 7.19
C ALA A 146 -1.76 9.38 8.58
N TRP A 147 -1.62 10.42 9.41
CA TRP A 147 -2.26 10.47 10.73
C TRP A 147 -3.79 10.42 10.61
N ASN A 148 -4.37 11.24 9.74
CA ASN A 148 -5.83 11.32 9.58
C ASN A 148 -6.44 9.99 9.12
N VAL A 149 -5.83 9.34 8.12
CA VAL A 149 -6.30 8.03 7.63
C VAL A 149 -6.14 6.98 8.72
N PHE A 150 -5.00 6.93 9.41
CA PHE A 150 -4.80 5.98 10.52
C PHE A 150 -5.78 6.20 11.67
N ALA A 151 -5.98 7.45 12.11
CA ALA A 151 -6.82 7.81 13.24
C ALA A 151 -8.32 7.62 12.96
N SER A 152 -8.75 7.72 11.70
CA SER A 152 -10.12 7.43 11.26
C SER A 152 -10.37 5.96 10.94
N SER A 153 -9.32 5.15 10.75
CA SER A 153 -9.43 3.72 10.47
C SER A 153 -9.93 2.94 11.69
N PRO A 154 -10.74 1.87 11.55
CA PRO A 154 -11.13 1.02 12.67
C PRO A 154 -9.93 0.44 13.45
N PRO A 155 -10.00 0.25 14.78
CA PRO A 155 -8.90 -0.32 15.56
C PRO A 155 -8.40 -1.68 15.02
N GLU A 156 -9.29 -2.49 14.47
CA GLU A 156 -9.03 -3.85 13.99
C GLU A 156 -8.08 -3.88 12.78
N VAL A 157 -8.06 -2.81 11.99
CA VAL A 157 -7.16 -2.70 10.82
C VAL A 157 -5.84 -2.01 11.14
N ARG A 158 -5.70 -1.41 12.33
CA ARG A 158 -4.47 -0.74 12.80
C ARG A 158 -3.45 -1.76 13.29
N SER A 159 -2.95 -2.56 12.36
CA SER A 159 -1.97 -3.61 12.67
C SER A 159 -0.65 -3.04 13.20
N GLN A 160 0.14 -3.89 13.84
CA GLN A 160 1.50 -3.60 14.28
C GLN A 160 2.35 -2.95 13.16
N ARG A 161 2.20 -3.44 11.92
CA ARG A 161 2.88 -2.87 10.74
C ARG A 161 2.41 -1.45 10.43
N ALA A 162 1.11 -1.18 10.54
CA ALA A 162 0.56 0.17 10.34
C ALA A 162 1.15 1.15 11.36
N PHE A 163 1.22 0.78 12.63
CA PHE A 163 1.90 1.58 13.66
C PHE A 163 3.37 1.85 13.34
N THR A 164 4.15 0.82 12.99
CA THR A 164 5.56 0.99 12.59
C THR A 164 5.72 1.99 11.45
N LEU A 165 4.87 1.89 10.42
CA LEU A 165 4.89 2.81 9.28
C LEU A 165 4.54 4.23 9.69
N LEU A 166 3.49 4.42 10.50
CA LEU A 166 3.08 5.75 10.96
C LEU A 166 4.14 6.42 11.83
N ILE A 167 4.73 5.69 12.79
CA ILE A 167 5.86 6.18 13.62
C ILE A 167 6.99 6.65 12.71
N THR A 168 7.37 5.84 11.72
CA THR A 168 8.42 6.19 10.76
C THR A 168 8.10 7.46 9.97
N VAL A 169 6.87 7.59 9.48
CA VAL A 169 6.39 8.77 8.73
C VAL A 169 6.49 10.03 9.60
N LEU A 170 5.91 9.99 10.79
CA LEU A 170 5.88 11.13 11.71
C LEU A 170 7.29 11.55 12.14
N ALA A 171 8.14 10.58 12.50
CA ALA A 171 9.52 10.85 12.92
C ALA A 171 10.33 11.54 11.82
N ARG A 172 10.24 11.04 10.57
CA ARG A 172 10.92 11.61 9.40
C ARG A 172 10.39 12.99 9.01
N SER A 173 9.13 13.28 9.31
CA SER A 173 8.51 14.59 9.07
C SER A 173 8.70 15.57 10.24
N GLY A 174 9.54 15.23 11.23
CA GLY A 174 9.88 16.09 12.37
C GLY A 174 8.84 16.07 13.50
N GLN A 175 7.78 15.28 13.40
CA GLN A 175 6.75 15.12 14.43
C GLN A 175 7.17 14.08 15.49
N ARG A 176 8.40 14.22 16.01
CA ARG A 176 9.06 13.22 16.88
C ARG A 176 8.28 12.91 18.15
N LYS A 177 7.71 13.94 18.81
CA LYS A 177 6.91 13.76 20.03
C LYS A 177 5.68 12.87 19.79
N THR A 178 4.95 13.12 18.70
CA THR A 178 3.78 12.33 18.31
C THR A 178 4.21 10.91 17.91
N ALA A 179 5.29 10.77 17.15
CA ALA A 179 5.85 9.47 16.77
C ALA A 179 6.24 8.63 17.99
N TRP A 180 6.87 9.25 18.99
CA TRP A 180 7.26 8.61 20.24
C TRP A 180 6.05 8.11 21.02
N ALA A 181 5.02 8.94 21.20
CA ALA A 181 3.82 8.59 21.96
C ALA A 181 3.03 7.39 21.38
N LEU A 182 3.20 7.10 20.08
CA LEU A 182 2.49 5.99 19.44
C LEU A 182 2.89 4.60 19.96
N ILE A 183 4.05 4.44 20.60
CA ILE A 183 4.41 3.14 21.19
C ILE A 183 3.49 2.79 22.37
N ASP A 184 3.10 3.79 23.17
CA ASP A 184 2.20 3.60 24.29
C ASP A 184 0.75 3.42 23.81
N VAL A 185 0.36 4.14 22.75
CA VAL A 185 -0.95 3.94 22.09
C VAL A 185 -1.06 2.52 21.52
N LEU A 186 -0.03 2.03 20.84
CA LEU A 186 0.00 0.66 20.32
C LEU A 186 -0.26 -0.34 21.45
N ARG A 187 0.43 -0.20 22.59
CA ARG A 187 0.25 -1.08 23.74
C ARG A 187 -1.13 -0.97 24.38
N SER A 188 -1.66 0.23 24.55
CA SER A 188 -2.97 0.44 25.16
C SER A 188 -4.11 -0.12 24.31
N THR A 189 -3.90 -0.25 23.00
CA THR A 189 -4.82 -0.94 22.08
C THR A 189 -4.67 -2.46 22.07
N GLY A 190 -3.80 -3.03 22.92
CA GLY A 190 -3.57 -4.48 23.02
C GLY A 190 -2.68 -5.06 21.92
N VAL A 191 -2.15 -4.22 21.01
CA VAL A 191 -1.20 -4.64 19.98
C VAL A 191 0.19 -4.69 20.61
N GLN A 192 0.85 -5.85 20.55
CA GLN A 192 2.20 -6.01 21.12
C GLN A 192 3.26 -5.43 20.17
N PRO A 193 4.27 -4.69 20.67
CA PRO A 193 5.37 -4.21 19.84
C PRO A 193 6.33 -5.35 19.48
N ASN A 194 6.88 -5.30 18.26
CA ASN A 194 7.99 -6.16 17.82
C ASN A 194 9.22 -5.30 17.58
N THR A 195 10.31 -5.94 17.19
CA THR A 195 11.58 -5.31 16.81
C THR A 195 11.39 -4.10 15.88
N PHE A 196 10.50 -4.19 14.90
CA PHE A 196 10.26 -3.08 13.97
C PHE A 196 9.58 -1.88 14.62
N VAL A 197 8.58 -2.10 15.48
CA VAL A 197 7.92 -1.02 16.23
C VAL A 197 8.92 -0.34 17.16
N TYR A 198 9.70 -1.13 17.90
CA TYR A 198 10.73 -0.60 18.80
C TYR A 198 11.78 0.22 18.05
N ASN A 199 12.34 -0.32 16.97
CA ASN A 199 13.34 0.41 16.17
C ASN A 199 12.77 1.72 15.60
N ALA A 200 11.52 1.72 15.15
CA ALA A 200 10.86 2.94 14.70
C ALA A 200 10.69 3.95 15.84
N ALA A 201 10.25 3.52 17.03
CA ALA A 201 10.07 4.38 18.19
C ALA A 201 11.41 4.91 18.73
N LEU A 202 12.45 4.07 18.83
CA LEU A 202 13.81 4.47 19.22
C LEU A 202 14.35 5.58 18.31
N SER A 203 14.10 5.49 16.99
CA SER A 203 14.49 6.56 16.04
C SER A 203 13.79 7.91 16.31
N ALA A 204 12.64 7.87 16.99
CA ALA A 204 11.83 9.02 17.36
C ALA A 204 12.07 9.51 18.80
N ALA A 205 12.96 8.88 19.56
CA ALA A 205 13.21 9.21 20.97
C ALA A 205 13.50 10.72 21.18
N PRO A 206 12.90 11.35 22.20
CA PRO A 206 13.10 12.77 22.47
C PRO A 206 14.51 13.08 22.96
N ASP A 207 15.14 12.15 23.68
CA ASP A 207 16.47 12.27 24.29
C ASP A 207 17.12 10.89 24.49
N THR A 208 18.41 10.89 24.85
CA THR A 208 19.20 9.68 25.08
C THR A 208 18.66 8.83 26.22
N GLN A 209 18.13 9.45 27.28
CA GLN A 209 17.63 8.73 28.44
C GLN A 209 16.41 7.88 28.07
N SER A 210 15.43 8.51 27.40
CA SER A 210 14.24 7.84 26.89
C SER A 210 14.58 6.71 25.91
N LEU A 211 15.60 6.92 25.06
CA LEU A 211 16.09 5.90 24.13
C LEU A 211 16.64 4.68 24.88
N LEU A 212 17.50 4.89 25.88
CA LEU A 212 18.11 3.82 26.68
C LEU A 212 17.06 3.06 27.49
N GLU A 213 16.10 3.76 28.08
CA GLU A 213 14.98 3.15 28.80
C GLU A 213 14.14 2.26 27.89
N LEU A 214 13.81 2.74 26.68
CA LEU A 214 13.04 1.96 25.73
C LEU A 214 13.82 0.75 25.19
N HIS A 215 15.14 0.88 25.00
CA HIS A 215 16.00 -0.23 24.59
C HIS A 215 16.09 -1.30 25.68
N ALA A 216 16.31 -0.90 26.94
CA ALA A 216 16.31 -1.84 28.07
C ALA A 216 14.96 -2.56 28.21
N LYS A 217 13.85 -1.85 27.96
CA LYS A 217 12.51 -2.46 27.92
C LYS A 217 12.38 -3.49 26.81
N MET A 218 12.83 -3.17 25.59
CA MET A 218 12.86 -4.09 24.45
C MET A 218 13.62 -5.39 24.79
N GLU A 219 14.80 -5.27 25.40
CA GLU A 219 15.60 -6.42 25.86
C GLU A 219 14.89 -7.24 26.94
N SER A 220 14.29 -6.57 27.93
CA SER A 220 13.57 -7.24 29.03
C SER A 220 12.33 -8.02 28.57
N GLU A 221 11.70 -7.57 27.49
CA GLU A 221 10.56 -8.25 26.87
C GLU A 221 10.98 -9.38 25.92
N GLY A 222 12.30 -9.63 25.76
CA GLY A 222 12.83 -10.69 24.89
C GLY A 222 12.62 -10.41 23.41
N VAL A 223 12.44 -9.14 23.03
CA VAL A 223 12.29 -8.74 21.62
C VAL A 223 13.68 -8.55 21.02
N PRO A 224 14.06 -9.33 19.98
CA PRO A 224 15.40 -9.30 19.40
C PRO A 224 15.67 -8.03 18.58
#